data_AF-A0A3M1SM47-F1
#
_entry.id   AF-A0A3M1SM47-F1
#
_cell.length_a   1.000
_cell.length_b   1.000
_cell.length_c   1.000
_cell.angle_alpha   90.00
_cell.angle_beta   90.00
_cell.angle_gamma   90.00
#
_symmetry.space_group_name_H-M   'P 1'
#
loop_
_entity.id
_entity.type
_entity.pdbx_description
1 polymer ?
#
loop_
_entity_poly.entity_id
_entity_poly.type
_entity_poly.pdbx_seq_one_letter_code
_entity_poly.pdbx_strand_id
1 'polypeptide(L)' 'MIAQPQYILSLDLGTTGNRAILFDAAGRVAGQAYAELTQHYPHPGWLE' A
#
# COMPACT_ATOMS: atom_id res chain seq x y z
N MET A 1 -5.35 -27.62 -5.94
CA MET A 1 -4.00 -27.01 -5.97
C MET A 1 -4.15 -25.57 -6.39
N ILE A 2 -3.95 -24.62 -5.48
CA ILE A 2 -3.80 -23.21 -5.84
C ILE A 2 -2.42 -23.06 -6.51
N ALA A 3 -2.38 -22.52 -7.72
CA ALA A 3 -1.12 -22.21 -8.39
C ALA A 3 -0.34 -21.22 -7.50
N GLN A 4 0.97 -21.43 -7.36
CA GLN A 4 1.80 -20.50 -6.60
C GLN A 4 1.69 -19.11 -7.23
N PRO A 5 1.27 -18.07 -6.51
CA PRO A 5 1.11 -16.76 -7.08
C PRO A 5 2.47 -16.26 -7.60
N GLN A 6 2.51 -15.91 -8.90
CA GLN A 6 3.72 -15.42 -9.56
C GLN A 6 4.27 -14.13 -8.91
N TYR A 7 3.37 -13.36 -8.29
CA TYR A 7 3.66 -12.13 -7.56
C TYR A 7 2.77 -12.00 -6.31
N ILE A 8 3.27 -11.31 -5.29
CA ILE A 8 2.52 -10.90 -4.10
C ILE A 8 2.40 -9.38 -4.10
N LEU A 9 1.18 -8.86 -3.98
CA LEU A 9 0.94 -7.44 -3.77
C LEU A 9 0.80 -7.16 -2.27
N SER A 10 1.68 -6.33 -1.73
CA SER A 10 1.55 -5.76 -0.39
C SER A 10 0.94 -4.37 -0.48
N LEU A 11 -0.05 -4.13 0.40
CA LEU A 11 -0.68 -2.82 0.59
C LEU A 11 -0.35 -2.35 2.00
N ASP A 12 0.37 -1.24 2.09
CA ASP A 12 0.67 -0.54 3.35
C ASP A 12 -0.19 0.71 3.42
N LEU A 13 -1.21 0.65 4.27
CA LEU A 13 -2.24 1.67 4.42
C LEU A 13 -1.86 2.63 5.56
N GLY A 14 -1.02 3.60 5.22
CA GLY A 14 -0.59 4.64 6.14
C GLY A 14 -1.65 5.73 6.34
N THR A 15 -1.46 6.55 7.38
CA THR A 15 -2.38 7.66 7.69
C THR A 15 -2.24 8.86 6.75
N THR A 16 -1.08 9.02 6.10
CA THR A 16 -0.79 10.13 5.17
C THR A 16 -0.84 9.70 3.70
N GLY A 17 -0.86 8.40 3.44
CA GLY A 17 -0.83 7.87 2.09
C GLY A 17 -0.65 6.36 2.09
N ASN A 18 -0.87 5.79 0.92
CA ASN A 18 -0.88 4.35 0.73
C ASN A 18 0.28 3.95 -0.17
N ARG A 19 0.92 2.84 0.16
CA ARG A 19 1.95 2.23 -0.68
C ARG A 19 1.50 0.87 -1.17
N ALA A 20 1.72 0.63 -2.46
CA ALA A 20 1.59 -0.67 -3.08
C ALA A 20 2.97 -1.17 -3.48
N ILE A 21 3.34 -2.39 -3.08
CA ILE A 21 4.61 -3.02 -3.46
C ILE A 21 4.31 -4.39 -4.06
N LEU A 22 4.80 -4.64 -5.27
CA LEU A 22 4.73 -5.93 -5.93
C LEU A 22 6.04 -6.70 -5.69
N PHE A 23 5.94 -7.88 -5.09
CA PHE A 23 7.06 -8.78 -4.86
C PHE A 23 7.02 -9.96 -5.85
N ASP A 24 8.17 -10.32 -6.41
CA ASP A 24 8.32 -11.55 -7.18
C ASP A 24 8.41 -12.80 -6.27
N ALA A 25 8.45 -13.98 -6.87
CA ALA A 25 8.54 -15.25 -6.14
C ALA A 25 9.83 -15.43 -5.31
N ALA A 26 10.86 -14.61 -5.52
CA ALA A 26 12.09 -14.59 -4.72
C ALA A 26 12.08 -13.50 -3.65
N GLY A 27 10.96 -12.79 -3.47
CA GLY A 27 10.81 -11.70 -2.51
C GLY A 27 11.46 -10.39 -2.94
N ARG A 28 11.84 -10.23 -4.22
CA ARG A 28 12.41 -8.97 -4.73
C ARG A 28 11.28 -8.02 -5.13
N VAL A 29 11.53 -6.72 -5.01
CA VAL A 29 10.59 -5.69 -5.46
C VAL A 29 10.58 -5.66 -6.99
N ALA A 30 9.46 -6.07 -7.57
CA ALA A 30 9.20 -6.00 -9.01
C ALA A 30 8.60 -4.65 -9.43
N GLY A 31 7.95 -3.96 -8.51
CA GLY A 31 7.39 -2.63 -8.72
C GLY A 31 6.87 -2.02 -7.43
N GLN A 32 6.74 -0.70 -7.42
CA GLN A 32 6.16 0.02 -6.29
C GLN A 32 5.43 1.28 -6.76
N ALA A 33 4.40 1.65 -6.03
CA ALA A 33 3.68 2.91 -6.20
C ALA A 33 3.32 3.49 -4.84
N TYR A 34 3.22 4.82 -4.80
CA TYR A 34 2.76 5.56 -3.63
C TYR A 34 1.74 6.61 -4.07
N ALA A 35 0.70 6.77 -3.27
CA ALA A 35 -0.29 7.82 -3.44
C ALA A 35 -0.56 8.48 -2.10
N GLU A 36 -0.54 9.81 -2.07
CA GLU A 36 -0.93 10.58 -0.89
C GLU A 36 -2.43 10.44 -0.63
N LEU A 37 -2.78 10.41 0.66
CA LEU A 37 -4.15 10.49 1.13
C LEU A 37 -4.35 11.89 1.72
N THR A 38 -5.30 12.64 1.19
CA THR A 38 -5.69 13.93 1.76
C THR A 38 -6.30 13.69 3.13
N GLN A 39 -5.68 14.23 4.17
CA GLN A 39 -6.22 14.22 5.53
C GLN A 39 -7.19 15.39 5.71
N HIS A 40 -8.37 15.11 6.24
CA HIS A 40 -9.39 16.12 6.48
C HIS A 40 -9.47 16.45 7.98
N TYR A 41 -9.40 17.74 8.31
CA TYR A 41 -9.50 18.26 9.68
C TYR A 41 -10.68 19.23 9.79
N PRO A 42 -11.93 18.73 9.83
CA PRO A 42 -13.13 19.59 9.80
C PRO A 42 -13.25 20.47 11.06
N HIS A 43 -12.72 19.99 12.19
CA HIS A 43 -12.74 20.68 13.48
C HIS A 43 -11.40 20.54 14.21
N PRO A 44 -11.05 21.47 15.13
CA PRO A 44 -9.84 21.34 15.94
C PRO A 44 -9.79 20.01 16.69
N GLY A 45 -8.72 19.23 16.46
CA GLY A 45 -8.49 17.94 17.10
C GLY A 45 -9.13 16.73 16.40
N TRP A 46 -9.84 16.91 15.29
CA TRP A 46 -10.44 15.82 14.51
C TRP A 46 -9.60 15.49 13.28
N LEU A 47 -9.49 14.20 12.94
CA LEU A 47 -8.86 13.69 11.72
C LEU A 47 -9.79 12.66 11.07
N GLU A 48 -10.11 12.87 9.80
CA GLU A 48 -10.88 11.98 8.91
C GLU A 48 -10.06 11.60 7.66
#